data_AF-A0A3D5K0Q1-F1
#
_entry.id   AF-A0A3D5K0Q1-F1
#
_cell.length_a   1.000
_cell.length_b   1.000
_cell.length_c   1.000
_cell.angle_alpha   90.00
_cell.angle_beta   90.00
_cell.angle_gamma   90.00
#
_symmetry.space_group_name_H-M   'P 1'
#
loop_
_entity.id
_entity.type
_entity.pdbx_description
1 polymer ?
#
loop_
_entity_poly.entity_id
_entity_poly.type
_entity_poly.pdbx_seq_one_letter_code
_entity_poly.pdbx_strand_id
1 'polypeptide(L)'
;EFVDVFKNAGIQIVHLAEFHNRLGPARRDHRKTLPMLKAMHDECARLSDDEFLLLPGEEPNVHLGGHWISFFPRPVMWVLKRAKDKPFIEEHPQYGRVYHVGSADEVLKLFEMEKGLMWAAHPRIKSSTGYPDRYREETFFKSDHYLGGAWKAMPADLSRSRLGWRVLDLLNDTANWGAKKYILGEVDIFEVDNTTEFYAHANVNYLRLDSIPRYGDGWAPVLKALRDGAFFVSTGEVLLPQFTVDGKASGETLKLSASGQAKLEAGLKWTFPMAFAEVITGDGEKVYRQQIDLSGTGPFGKQTLSETLDLSGKRWVRIEAWDVAANGVISQPIWLE
;
A
#
# COMPACT_ATOMS: atom_id res chain seq x y z
N GLU A 1 5.91 24.79 -2.49
CA GLU A 1 6.82 24.21 -1.48
C GLU A 1 6.65 22.70 -1.39
N PHE A 2 5.72 22.15 -0.62
CA PHE A 2 5.67 20.68 -0.45
C PHE A 2 5.49 19.88 -1.75
N VAL A 3 4.68 20.38 -2.70
CA VAL A 3 4.51 19.76 -4.02
C VAL A 3 5.84 19.70 -4.77
N ASP A 4 6.66 20.75 -4.66
CA ASP A 4 7.96 20.82 -5.31
C ASP A 4 8.93 19.80 -4.71
N VAL A 5 8.86 19.56 -3.39
CA VAL A 5 9.65 18.49 -2.72
C VAL A 5 9.34 17.13 -3.34
N PHE A 6 8.06 16.79 -3.50
CA PHE A 6 7.65 15.53 -4.10
C PHE A 6 8.06 15.42 -5.58
N LYS A 7 7.84 16.47 -6.37
CA LYS A 7 8.23 16.51 -7.78
C LYS A 7 9.75 16.37 -7.97
N ASN A 8 10.54 17.08 -7.15
CA ASN A 8 12.01 16.99 -7.20
C ASN A 8 12.52 15.60 -6.80
N ALA A 9 11.76 14.86 -5.98
CA ALA A 9 12.04 13.47 -5.65
C ALA A 9 11.53 12.47 -6.71
N GLY A 10 10.96 12.95 -7.82
CA GLY A 10 10.43 12.09 -8.89
C GLY A 10 9.09 11.43 -8.56
N ILE A 11 8.39 11.87 -7.50
CA ILE A 11 7.08 11.35 -7.13
C ILE A 11 6.00 11.95 -8.04
N GLN A 12 5.22 11.06 -8.66
CA GLN A 12 4.17 11.43 -9.61
C GLN A 12 2.77 11.42 -8.98
N ILE A 13 2.56 10.61 -7.94
CA ILE A 13 1.27 10.47 -7.26
C ILE A 13 1.50 10.49 -5.75
N VAL A 14 0.80 11.39 -5.06
CA VAL A 14 0.80 11.47 -3.60
C VAL A 14 -0.62 11.26 -3.10
N HIS A 15 -0.82 10.25 -2.25
CA HIS A 15 -2.07 10.04 -1.53
C HIS A 15 -1.95 10.58 -0.11
N LEU A 16 -2.80 11.55 0.21
CA LEU A 16 -2.85 12.15 1.53
C LEU A 16 -3.53 11.23 2.54
N ALA A 17 -3.17 11.40 3.81
CA ALA A 17 -3.72 10.67 4.95
C ALA A 17 -4.14 11.66 6.06
N GLU A 18 -4.95 12.65 5.69
CA GLU A 18 -5.22 13.82 6.51
C GLU A 18 -6.10 13.57 7.74
N PHE A 19 -6.22 14.62 8.56
CA PHE A 19 -7.20 14.78 9.65
C PHE A 19 -7.01 13.89 10.89
N HIS A 20 -5.96 13.07 10.93
CA HIS A 20 -5.66 12.21 12.07
C HIS A 20 -5.26 12.99 13.33
N ASN A 21 -4.24 13.86 13.26
CA ASN A 21 -3.66 14.52 14.43
C ASN A 21 -4.35 15.82 14.86
N ARG A 22 -4.60 16.75 13.92
CA ARG A 22 -5.02 18.13 14.28
C ARG A 22 -6.50 18.28 14.62
N LEU A 23 -7.38 17.40 14.10
CA LEU A 23 -8.83 17.55 14.31
C LEU A 23 -9.37 16.77 15.51
N GLY A 24 -8.74 15.66 15.90
CA GLY A 24 -9.16 14.87 17.04
C GLY A 24 -10.70 14.64 17.08
N PRO A 25 -11.38 14.94 18.19
CA PRO A 25 -12.84 14.76 18.30
C PRO A 25 -13.68 15.58 17.31
N ALA A 26 -13.16 16.70 16.79
CA ALA A 26 -13.90 17.59 15.89
C ALA A 26 -14.27 16.91 14.56
N ARG A 27 -13.51 15.90 14.14
CA ARG A 27 -13.77 15.08 12.95
C ARG A 27 -15.10 14.31 13.02
N ARG A 28 -15.68 14.19 14.22
CA ARG A 28 -16.97 13.55 14.45
C ARG A 28 -18.15 14.51 14.29
N ASP A 29 -17.92 15.81 14.07
CA ASP A 29 -18.97 16.81 13.80
C ASP A 29 -19.00 17.12 12.30
N HIS A 30 -20.05 16.68 11.62
CA HIS A 30 -20.24 16.90 10.18
C HIS A 30 -20.12 18.38 9.76
N ARG A 31 -20.52 19.32 10.62
CA ARG A 31 -20.44 20.76 10.33
C ARG A 31 -19.00 21.26 10.25
N LYS A 32 -18.06 20.56 10.88
CA LYS A 32 -16.62 20.84 10.84
C LYS A 32 -15.91 20.00 9.78
N THR A 33 -16.27 18.71 9.67
CA THR A 33 -15.60 17.76 8.76
C THR A 33 -15.90 18.04 7.29
N LEU A 34 -17.16 18.33 6.93
CA LEU A 34 -17.52 18.48 5.51
C LEU A 34 -16.85 19.69 4.83
N PRO A 35 -16.76 20.89 5.45
CA PRO A 35 -15.99 21.99 4.87
C PRO A 35 -14.52 21.63 4.65
N MET A 36 -13.92 20.88 5.58
CA MET A 36 -12.51 20.48 5.48
C MET A 36 -12.26 19.42 4.41
N LEU A 37 -13.16 18.45 4.27
CA LEU A 37 -13.10 17.48 3.17
C LEU A 37 -13.22 18.18 1.82
N LYS A 38 -14.15 19.13 1.70
CA LYS A 38 -14.30 19.94 0.49
C LYS A 38 -13.02 20.73 0.20
N ALA A 39 -12.44 21.37 1.20
CA ALA A 39 -11.18 22.10 1.05
C ALA A 39 -10.03 21.18 0.61
N MET A 40 -9.88 20.00 1.20
CA MET A 40 -8.87 19.02 0.76
C MET A 40 -9.10 18.60 -0.68
N HIS A 41 -10.34 18.30 -1.08
CA HIS A 41 -10.66 17.97 -2.46
C HIS A 41 -10.29 19.11 -3.42
N ASP A 42 -10.64 20.34 -3.08
CA ASP A 42 -10.35 21.52 -3.91
C ASP A 42 -8.85 21.79 -4.03
N GLU A 43 -8.10 21.67 -2.94
CA GLU A 43 -6.65 21.86 -2.95
C GLU A 43 -5.94 20.74 -3.72
N CYS A 44 -6.38 19.48 -3.56
CA CYS A 44 -5.88 18.37 -4.36
C CYS A 44 -6.14 18.60 -5.86
N ALA A 45 -7.33 19.08 -6.24
CA ALA A 45 -7.64 19.43 -7.63
C ALA A 45 -6.76 20.58 -8.14
N ARG A 46 -6.58 21.64 -7.34
CA ARG A 46 -5.81 22.83 -7.68
C ARG A 46 -4.31 22.56 -7.83
N LEU A 47 -3.77 21.63 -7.03
CA LEU A 47 -2.35 21.30 -6.99
C LEU A 47 -1.96 20.12 -7.90
N SER A 48 -2.93 19.42 -8.48
CA SER A 48 -2.67 18.39 -9.48
C SER A 48 -2.51 19.00 -10.87
N ASP A 49 -1.67 18.39 -11.69
CA ASP A 49 -1.48 18.71 -13.10
C ASP A 49 -1.27 17.43 -13.94
N ASP A 50 -0.78 17.58 -15.18
CA ASP A 50 -0.62 16.46 -16.11
C ASP A 50 0.56 15.52 -15.74
N GLU A 51 1.48 15.96 -14.88
CA GLU A 51 2.68 15.20 -14.48
C GLU A 51 2.66 14.80 -13.00
N PHE A 52 1.79 15.42 -12.20
CA PHE A 52 1.67 15.19 -10.76
C PHE A 52 0.22 15.15 -10.29
N LEU A 53 -0.10 14.13 -9.51
CA LEU A 53 -1.44 13.91 -8.99
C LEU A 53 -1.45 13.89 -7.46
N LEU A 54 -2.11 14.87 -6.86
CA LEU A 54 -2.37 14.91 -5.42
C LEU A 54 -3.75 14.34 -5.14
N LEU A 55 -3.81 13.27 -4.34
CA LEU A 55 -5.01 12.51 -4.10
C LEU A 55 -5.50 12.67 -2.66
N PRO A 56 -6.79 12.97 -2.46
CA PRO A 56 -7.36 13.10 -1.13
C PRO A 56 -7.45 11.75 -0.43
N GLY A 57 -7.29 11.78 0.88
CA GLY A 57 -7.47 10.63 1.74
C GLY A 57 -7.34 11.02 3.19
N GLU A 58 -7.76 10.11 4.05
CA GLU A 58 -7.71 10.32 5.49
C GLU A 58 -7.17 9.08 6.19
N GLU A 59 -6.62 9.27 7.39
CA GLU A 59 -6.27 8.19 8.34
C GLU A 59 -7.29 8.15 9.52
N PRO A 60 -8.43 7.46 9.39
CA PRO A 60 -9.32 7.23 10.52
C PRO A 60 -8.74 6.32 11.61
N ASN A 61 -9.28 6.45 12.81
CA ASN A 61 -8.96 5.64 13.99
C ASN A 61 -10.22 5.16 14.74
N VAL A 62 -11.31 4.98 14.00
CA VAL A 62 -12.61 4.51 14.51
C VAL A 62 -13.16 3.38 13.61
N HIS A 63 -14.17 2.66 14.10
CA HIS A 63 -14.91 1.59 13.42
C HIS A 63 -14.17 0.28 13.15
N LEU A 64 -12.98 0.31 12.53
CA LEU A 64 -12.27 -0.91 12.10
C LEU A 64 -11.24 -1.42 13.11
N GLY A 65 -10.76 -0.55 14.02
CA GLY A 65 -9.65 -0.85 14.93
C GLY A 65 -8.30 -0.37 14.39
N GLY A 66 -7.41 0.04 15.31
CA GLY A 66 -6.11 0.62 14.95
C GLY A 66 -6.26 1.94 14.18
N HIS A 67 -5.23 2.31 13.44
CA HIS A 67 -5.34 3.34 12.40
C HIS A 67 -5.47 2.65 11.05
N TRP A 68 -6.26 3.24 10.17
CA TRP A 68 -6.46 2.74 8.83
C TRP A 68 -6.53 3.90 7.86
N ILE A 69 -6.31 3.62 6.58
CA ILE A 69 -6.32 4.60 5.50
C ILE A 69 -7.58 4.43 4.66
N SER A 70 -8.17 5.56 4.28
CA SER A 70 -9.31 5.63 3.36
C SER A 70 -8.85 6.13 1.99
N PHE A 71 -9.22 5.39 0.94
CA PHE A 71 -8.91 5.77 -0.43
C PHE A 71 -10.07 5.46 -1.38
N PHE A 72 -10.66 6.50 -1.96
CA PHE A 72 -11.73 6.40 -2.95
C PHE A 72 -11.20 6.71 -4.35
N PRO A 73 -11.83 6.26 -5.44
CA PRO A 73 -11.35 6.52 -6.81
C PRO A 73 -11.64 7.93 -7.33
N ARG A 74 -12.29 8.77 -6.51
CA ARG A 74 -12.71 10.15 -6.77
C ARG A 74 -12.99 10.84 -5.44
N PRO A 75 -13.25 12.17 -5.40
CA PRO A 75 -13.72 12.83 -4.20
C PRO A 75 -15.03 12.22 -3.69
N VAL A 76 -15.09 11.90 -2.39
CA VAL A 76 -16.27 11.35 -1.71
C VAL A 76 -16.49 12.13 -0.41
N MET A 77 -17.71 12.64 -0.22
CA MET A 77 -18.08 13.36 1.00
C MET A 77 -18.62 12.38 2.03
N TRP A 78 -18.01 12.35 3.22
CA TRP A 78 -18.39 11.40 4.26
C TRP A 78 -18.05 11.90 5.66
N VAL A 79 -18.64 11.27 6.68
CA VAL A 79 -18.48 11.62 8.09
C VAL A 79 -18.34 10.35 8.92
N LEU A 80 -17.28 10.30 9.73
CA LEU A 80 -16.92 9.17 10.58
C LEU A 80 -17.81 8.95 11.80
N LYS A 81 -18.90 9.69 11.96
CA LYS A 81 -19.86 9.47 13.02
C LYS A 81 -21.25 9.83 12.55
N ARG A 82 -22.07 8.80 12.35
CA ARG A 82 -23.51 9.00 12.14
C ARG A 82 -24.19 9.50 13.42
N ALA A 83 -24.78 10.69 13.35
CA ALA A 83 -25.65 11.20 14.39
C ALA A 83 -26.98 10.43 14.39
N LYS A 84 -27.68 10.37 15.53
CA LYS A 84 -28.90 9.55 15.69
C LYS A 84 -30.02 9.90 14.69
N ASP A 85 -30.06 11.16 14.29
CA ASP A 85 -31.03 11.77 13.39
C ASP A 85 -30.59 11.78 11.91
N LYS A 86 -29.36 11.33 11.62
CA LYS A 86 -28.82 11.32 10.26
C LYS A 86 -28.98 9.95 9.60
N PRO A 87 -29.46 9.88 8.34
CA PRO A 87 -29.45 8.65 7.57
C PRO A 87 -28.01 8.25 7.19
N PHE A 88 -27.81 7.01 6.75
CA PHE A 88 -26.52 6.57 6.19
C PHE A 88 -26.10 7.39 4.96
N ILE A 89 -27.05 7.76 4.10
CA ILE A 89 -26.83 8.64 2.93
C ILE A 89 -27.74 9.86 3.08
N GLU A 90 -27.15 11.04 3.00
CA GLU A 90 -27.82 12.34 2.98
C GLU A 90 -27.54 13.04 1.65
N GLU A 91 -28.57 13.57 1.00
CA GLU A 91 -28.40 14.52 -0.11
C GLU A 91 -28.30 15.94 0.48
N HIS A 92 -27.07 16.42 0.64
CA HIS A 92 -26.77 17.70 1.26
C HIS A 92 -26.80 18.84 0.23
N PRO A 93 -27.48 19.97 0.50
CA PRO A 93 -27.66 21.04 -0.49
C PRO A 93 -26.36 21.65 -1.01
N GLN A 94 -25.30 21.66 -0.20
CA GLN A 94 -23.98 22.21 -0.56
C GLN A 94 -22.97 21.16 -1.05
N TYR A 95 -23.09 19.91 -0.61
CA TYR A 95 -22.03 18.89 -0.79
C TYR A 95 -22.49 17.71 -1.66
N GLY A 96 -23.74 17.73 -2.12
CA GLY A 96 -24.35 16.59 -2.78
C GLY A 96 -24.45 15.40 -1.82
N ARG A 97 -24.21 14.20 -2.33
CA ARG A 97 -24.27 12.97 -1.54
C ARG A 97 -23.21 12.93 -0.45
N VAL A 98 -23.66 12.80 0.80
CA VAL A 98 -22.82 12.62 2.00
C VAL A 98 -23.12 11.29 2.66
N TYR A 99 -22.07 10.53 2.97
CA TYR A 99 -22.18 9.28 3.73
C TYR A 99 -21.89 9.49 5.21
N HIS A 100 -22.79 9.06 6.09
CA HIS A 100 -22.60 9.10 7.54
C HIS A 100 -22.41 7.68 8.07
N VAL A 101 -21.19 7.32 8.42
CA VAL A 101 -20.86 5.96 8.89
C VAL A 101 -20.86 5.89 10.43
N GLY A 102 -21.48 4.85 10.97
CA GLY A 102 -21.58 4.60 12.41
C GLY A 102 -21.00 3.27 12.89
N SER A 103 -20.58 2.39 11.99
CA SER A 103 -20.06 1.05 12.30
C SER A 103 -19.09 0.55 11.24
N ALA A 104 -18.40 -0.57 11.51
CA ALA A 104 -17.56 -1.26 10.54
C ALA A 104 -18.34 -1.70 9.29
N ASP A 105 -19.56 -2.21 9.45
CA ASP A 105 -20.42 -2.63 8.33
C ASP A 105 -20.80 -1.46 7.43
N GLU A 106 -21.05 -0.28 8.01
CA GLU A 106 -21.37 0.92 7.23
C GLU A 106 -20.14 1.51 6.53
N VAL A 107 -18.96 1.37 7.14
CA VAL A 107 -17.68 1.65 6.46
C VAL A 107 -17.51 0.72 5.27
N LEU A 108 -17.66 -0.60 5.44
CA LEU A 108 -17.56 -1.54 4.32
C LEU A 108 -18.56 -1.20 3.21
N LYS A 109 -19.83 -0.99 3.56
CA LYS A 109 -20.89 -0.63 2.62
C LYS A 109 -20.58 0.63 1.82
N LEU A 110 -20.03 1.67 2.47
CA LEU A 110 -19.57 2.88 1.78
C LEU A 110 -18.50 2.53 0.72
N PHE A 111 -17.49 1.76 1.11
CA PHE A 111 -16.37 1.44 0.23
C PHE A 111 -16.78 0.52 -0.93
N GLU A 112 -17.74 -0.37 -0.72
CA GLU A 112 -18.37 -1.15 -1.79
C GLU A 112 -19.10 -0.24 -2.78
N MET A 113 -19.96 0.65 -2.28
CA MET A 113 -20.74 1.58 -3.12
C MET A 113 -19.84 2.53 -3.94
N GLU A 114 -18.74 2.98 -3.33
CA GLU A 114 -17.82 3.94 -3.93
C GLU A 114 -16.58 3.30 -4.57
N LYS A 115 -16.51 1.97 -4.59
CA LYS A 115 -15.39 1.18 -5.15
C LYS A 115 -14.02 1.54 -4.55
N GLY A 116 -14.02 1.95 -3.28
CA GLY A 116 -12.84 2.37 -2.53
C GLY A 116 -11.94 1.21 -2.09
N LEU A 117 -10.82 1.57 -1.45
CA LEU A 117 -9.89 0.68 -0.77
C LEU A 117 -9.57 1.23 0.62
N MET A 118 -9.47 0.33 1.58
CA MET A 118 -9.01 0.60 2.94
C MET A 118 -7.89 -0.34 3.35
N TRP A 119 -6.97 0.10 4.21
CA TRP A 119 -5.90 -0.75 4.75
C TRP A 119 -5.44 -0.25 6.12
N ALA A 120 -4.78 -1.12 6.89
CA ALA A 120 -4.16 -0.70 8.14
C ALA A 120 -2.98 0.26 7.89
N ALA A 121 -2.98 1.41 8.56
CA ALA A 121 -1.79 2.26 8.64
C ALA A 121 -0.80 1.65 9.65
N HIS A 122 0.50 1.66 9.33
CA HIS A 122 1.60 1.16 10.19
C HIS A 122 1.26 -0.09 11.02
N PRO A 123 0.74 -1.18 10.42
CA PRO A 123 0.23 -2.34 11.14
C PRO A 123 1.31 -3.00 12.00
N ARG A 124 0.93 -3.57 13.14
CA ARG A 124 1.84 -4.15 14.15
C ARG A 124 2.85 -3.16 14.75
N ILE A 125 2.61 -1.87 14.58
CA ILE A 125 3.41 -0.77 15.12
C ILE A 125 2.46 0.32 15.64
N LYS A 126 2.96 1.23 16.49
CA LYS A 126 2.23 2.38 17.03
C LYS A 126 0.84 1.97 17.57
N SER A 127 -0.19 2.78 17.30
CA SER A 127 -1.58 2.50 17.66
C SER A 127 -2.21 1.32 16.91
N SER A 128 -1.53 0.80 15.88
CA SER A 128 -1.94 -0.37 15.10
C SER A 128 -1.23 -1.67 15.55
N THR A 129 -0.59 -1.69 16.73
CA THR A 129 0.22 -2.83 17.23
C THR A 129 -0.53 -4.17 17.23
N GLY A 130 -1.84 -4.18 17.50
CA GLY A 130 -2.65 -5.41 17.52
C GLY A 130 -3.38 -5.74 16.22
N TYR A 131 -3.14 -4.98 15.16
CA TYR A 131 -3.92 -5.00 13.94
C TYR A 131 -3.04 -5.21 12.70
N PRO A 132 -3.51 -5.97 11.69
CA PRO A 132 -4.87 -6.49 11.51
C PRO A 132 -5.20 -7.81 12.24
N ASP A 133 -4.26 -8.40 12.97
CA ASP A 133 -4.38 -9.71 13.61
C ASP A 133 -5.69 -9.91 14.40
N ARG A 134 -6.12 -8.90 15.17
CA ARG A 134 -7.34 -8.96 15.99
C ARG A 134 -8.66 -8.96 15.21
N TYR A 135 -8.67 -8.45 13.99
CA TYR A 135 -9.89 -8.36 13.16
C TYR A 135 -9.81 -9.17 11.87
N ARG A 136 -8.82 -10.07 11.74
CA ARG A 136 -8.64 -10.87 10.51
C ARG A 136 -9.87 -11.72 10.13
N GLU A 137 -10.75 -11.99 11.09
CA GLU A 137 -11.97 -12.75 10.86
C GLU A 137 -13.18 -11.89 10.48
N GLU A 138 -13.08 -10.57 10.63
CA GLU A 138 -14.16 -9.62 10.36
C GLU A 138 -14.49 -9.53 8.86
N THR A 139 -15.75 -9.24 8.55
CA THR A 139 -16.27 -9.15 7.17
C THR A 139 -15.49 -8.14 6.34
N PHE A 140 -15.19 -6.96 6.90
CA PHE A 140 -14.43 -5.94 6.18
C PHE A 140 -13.02 -6.43 5.84
N PHE A 141 -12.34 -7.15 6.73
CA PHE A 141 -11.01 -7.68 6.44
C PHE A 141 -11.07 -8.70 5.30
N LYS A 142 -12.09 -9.56 5.27
CA LYS A 142 -12.24 -10.59 4.23
C LYS A 142 -12.61 -10.00 2.86
N SER A 143 -13.20 -8.81 2.82
CA SER A 143 -13.53 -8.08 1.59
C SER A 143 -12.28 -7.73 0.76
N ASP A 144 -12.43 -7.70 -0.57
CA ASP A 144 -11.44 -7.17 -1.52
C ASP A 144 -11.31 -5.64 -1.47
N HIS A 145 -12.21 -4.95 -0.76
CA HIS A 145 -12.08 -3.54 -0.40
C HIS A 145 -11.05 -3.31 0.71
N TYR A 146 -10.71 -4.32 1.50
CA TYR A 146 -9.62 -4.24 2.46
C TYR A 146 -8.34 -4.74 1.83
N LEU A 147 -7.45 -3.83 1.47
CA LEU A 147 -6.25 -4.10 0.69
C LEU A 147 -5.20 -4.88 1.50
N GLY A 148 -5.04 -4.57 2.78
CA GLY A 148 -4.01 -5.16 3.64
C GLY A 148 -3.45 -4.13 4.62
N GLY A 149 -2.20 -3.71 4.41
CA GLY A 149 -1.53 -2.77 5.31
C GLY A 149 -0.50 -1.88 4.62
N ALA A 150 0.05 -0.93 5.35
CA ALA A 150 1.10 -0.05 4.86
C ALA A 150 2.49 -0.43 5.42
N TRP A 151 3.47 -0.60 4.54
CA TRP A 151 4.86 -0.81 4.87
C TRP A 151 5.55 0.53 5.09
N LYS A 152 6.11 0.68 6.27
CA LYS A 152 7.11 1.68 6.58
C LYS A 152 8.37 0.95 7.00
N ALA A 153 9.53 1.57 6.81
CA ALA A 153 10.81 1.09 7.31
C ALA A 153 10.90 1.15 8.86
N MET A 154 9.89 0.63 9.56
CA MET A 154 9.77 0.55 11.01
C MET A 154 9.50 -0.91 11.44
N PRO A 155 10.17 -1.41 12.49
CA PRO A 155 11.30 -0.76 13.16
C PRO A 155 12.52 -0.65 12.23
N ALA A 156 13.25 0.46 12.33
CA ALA A 156 14.53 0.65 11.67
C ALA A 156 15.63 -0.01 12.53
N ASP A 157 15.68 -1.35 12.47
CA ASP A 157 16.63 -2.17 13.21
C ASP A 157 17.79 -2.58 12.31
N LEU A 158 18.87 -1.80 12.33
CA LEU A 158 20.05 -2.01 11.48
C LEU A 158 20.91 -3.21 11.93
N SER A 159 20.55 -3.90 13.02
CA SER A 159 21.15 -5.21 13.33
C SER A 159 20.59 -6.34 12.45
N ARG A 160 19.51 -6.06 11.70
CA ARG A 160 18.92 -6.98 10.73
C ARG A 160 19.36 -6.63 9.32
N SER A 161 19.34 -7.63 8.45
CA SER A 161 19.68 -7.50 7.04
C SER A 161 18.56 -6.88 6.18
N ARG A 162 17.48 -6.39 6.80
CA ARG A 162 16.32 -5.78 6.12
C ARG A 162 15.53 -4.86 7.04
N LEU A 163 14.86 -3.87 6.45
CA LEU A 163 13.98 -2.92 7.14
C LEU A 163 12.53 -3.40 7.20
N GLY A 164 11.77 -2.90 8.18
CA GLY A 164 10.30 -3.07 8.20
C GLY A 164 9.80 -4.50 8.40
N TRP A 165 10.60 -5.37 9.04
CA TRP A 165 10.34 -6.82 9.13
C TRP A 165 8.96 -7.17 9.70
N ARG A 166 8.41 -6.37 10.63
CA ARG A 166 7.09 -6.63 11.21
C ARG A 166 5.97 -6.62 10.18
N VAL A 167 6.07 -5.72 9.21
CA VAL A 167 5.08 -5.58 8.15
C VAL A 167 5.36 -6.58 7.03
N LEU A 168 6.62 -6.90 6.74
CA LEU A 168 6.96 -7.99 5.81
C LEU A 168 6.46 -9.36 6.30
N ASP A 169 6.56 -9.62 7.60
CA ASP A 169 5.99 -10.82 8.20
C ASP A 169 4.46 -10.79 8.14
N LEU A 170 3.83 -9.63 8.29
CA LEU A 170 2.38 -9.50 8.08
C LEU A 170 1.98 -9.82 6.63
N LEU A 171 2.77 -9.43 5.62
CA LEU A 171 2.47 -9.79 4.23
C LEU A 171 2.45 -11.32 4.07
N ASN A 172 3.42 -12.00 4.67
CA ASN A 172 3.48 -13.46 4.66
C ASN A 172 2.30 -14.09 5.42
N ASP A 173 1.97 -13.55 6.59
CA ASP A 173 0.90 -14.07 7.44
C ASP A 173 -0.46 -13.92 6.76
N THR A 174 -0.77 -12.74 6.21
CA THR A 174 -2.04 -12.50 5.50
C THR A 174 -2.19 -13.39 4.27
N ALA A 175 -1.10 -13.62 3.53
CA ALA A 175 -1.09 -14.56 2.42
C ALA A 175 -1.34 -16.01 2.89
N ASN A 176 -0.78 -16.42 4.04
CA ASN A 176 -1.03 -17.73 4.64
C ASN A 176 -2.43 -17.87 5.25
N TRP A 177 -3.03 -16.79 5.76
CA TRP A 177 -4.43 -16.78 6.19
C TRP A 177 -5.43 -17.00 5.04
N GLY A 178 -4.94 -17.09 3.79
CA GLY A 178 -5.73 -17.35 2.60
C GLY A 178 -6.39 -16.11 2.02
N ALA A 179 -6.08 -14.92 2.55
CA ALA A 179 -6.61 -13.66 2.08
C ALA A 179 -5.61 -13.03 1.08
N LYS A 180 -6.08 -12.68 -0.12
CA LYS A 180 -5.25 -11.98 -1.12
C LYS A 180 -5.06 -10.52 -0.71
N LYS A 181 -4.14 -10.29 0.22
CA LYS A 181 -3.79 -8.96 0.77
C LYS A 181 -2.42 -8.52 0.27
N TYR A 182 -2.24 -7.21 0.22
CA TYR A 182 -1.06 -6.54 -0.26
C TYR A 182 -0.58 -5.51 0.75
N ILE A 183 0.68 -5.11 0.58
CA ILE A 183 1.28 -4.07 1.41
C ILE A 183 1.94 -3.03 0.54
N LEU A 184 1.57 -1.77 0.75
CA LEU A 184 2.10 -0.61 0.03
C LEU A 184 3.03 0.24 0.90
N GLY A 185 4.03 0.87 0.31
CA GLY A 185 4.89 1.83 0.99
C GLY A 185 4.11 3.04 1.51
N GLU A 186 4.37 3.44 2.74
CA GLU A 186 3.94 4.71 3.32
C GLU A 186 5.13 5.48 3.89
N VAL A 187 5.04 6.81 3.83
CA VAL A 187 6.03 7.70 4.44
C VAL A 187 5.61 8.06 5.87
N ASP A 188 4.32 8.35 6.08
CA ASP A 188 3.74 8.77 7.37
C ASP A 188 4.58 9.93 7.99
N ILE A 189 4.58 11.04 7.24
CA ILE A 189 5.22 12.32 7.56
C ILE A 189 4.14 13.38 7.78
N PHE A 190 4.36 14.30 8.71
CA PHE A 190 3.32 15.23 9.17
C PHE A 190 3.40 16.63 8.56
N GLU A 191 4.59 17.04 8.14
CA GLU A 191 4.85 18.34 7.54
C GLU A 191 5.96 18.18 6.52
N VAL A 192 5.80 18.80 5.36
CA VAL A 192 6.75 18.73 4.25
C VAL A 192 6.97 20.15 3.74
N ASP A 193 8.22 20.56 3.75
CA ASP A 193 8.71 21.80 3.19
C ASP A 193 10.08 21.60 2.57
N ASN A 194 10.68 22.64 2.02
CA ASN A 194 11.97 22.55 1.35
C ASN A 194 13.16 22.24 2.29
N THR A 195 12.94 22.22 3.62
CA THR A 195 13.95 21.83 4.62
C THR A 195 13.81 20.37 5.05
N THR A 196 12.75 19.69 4.59
CA THR A 196 12.44 18.31 4.92
C THR A 196 13.40 17.35 4.22
N GLU A 197 14.08 16.50 4.99
CA GLU A 197 14.85 15.37 4.47
C GLU A 197 13.90 14.26 4.01
N PHE A 198 13.36 14.41 2.80
CA PHE A 198 12.37 13.48 2.26
C PHE A 198 12.98 12.15 1.81
N TYR A 199 14.18 12.18 1.23
CA TYR A 199 14.79 11.03 0.58
C TYR A 199 15.03 9.88 1.56
N ALA A 200 15.55 10.16 2.76
CA ALA A 200 15.81 9.14 3.77
C ALA A 200 14.53 8.46 4.33
N HIS A 201 13.35 9.04 4.10
CA HIS A 201 12.07 8.54 4.59
C HIS A 201 11.16 7.99 3.49
N ALA A 202 11.52 8.20 2.23
CA ALA A 202 10.69 7.86 1.08
C ALA A 202 10.57 6.34 0.90
N ASN A 203 9.36 5.83 1.13
CA ASN A 203 8.96 4.47 0.74
C ASN A 203 7.98 4.61 -0.43
N VAL A 204 8.42 4.25 -1.63
CA VAL A 204 7.73 4.56 -2.89
C VAL A 204 7.07 3.31 -3.46
N ASN A 205 5.86 3.50 -4.01
CA ASN A 205 5.12 2.46 -4.72
C ASN A 205 5.26 2.66 -6.22
N TYR A 206 5.80 1.66 -6.91
CA TYR A 206 5.88 1.65 -8.37
C TYR A 206 4.68 0.90 -8.94
N LEU A 207 3.67 1.65 -9.35
CA LEU A 207 2.42 1.11 -9.89
C LEU A 207 2.54 0.83 -11.39
N ARG A 208 2.04 -0.32 -11.84
CA ARG A 208 1.90 -0.61 -13.27
C ARG A 208 0.64 0.09 -13.79
N LEU A 209 0.82 1.25 -14.40
CA LEU A 209 -0.22 2.07 -14.99
C LEU A 209 0.12 2.40 -16.44
N ASP A 210 -0.89 2.53 -17.30
CA ASP A 210 -0.71 2.98 -18.69
C ASP A 210 -0.34 4.47 -18.75
N SER A 211 -0.92 5.27 -17.86
CA SER A 211 -0.63 6.70 -17.69
C SER A 211 -1.02 7.18 -16.29
N ILE A 212 -0.52 8.35 -15.89
CA ILE A 212 -1.01 9.05 -14.71
C ILE A 212 -2.44 9.54 -15.02
N PRO A 213 -3.45 9.25 -14.18
CA PRO A 213 -4.80 9.74 -14.42
C PRO A 213 -4.91 11.23 -14.09
N ARG A 214 -5.82 11.93 -14.77
CA ARG A 214 -6.15 13.33 -14.46
C ARG A 214 -7.15 13.40 -13.32
N TYR A 215 -6.97 14.34 -12.40
CA TYR A 215 -7.83 14.50 -11.23
C TYR A 215 -9.33 14.56 -11.58
N GLY A 216 -9.69 15.36 -12.60
CA GLY A 216 -11.08 15.57 -13.01
C GLY A 216 -11.76 14.33 -13.59
N ASP A 217 -11.00 13.37 -14.12
CA ASP A 217 -11.51 12.11 -14.66
C ASP A 217 -11.63 11.03 -13.56
N GLY A 218 -11.07 11.29 -12.38
CA GLY A 218 -10.90 10.32 -11.30
C GLY A 218 -9.65 9.44 -11.49
N TRP A 219 -9.33 8.67 -10.46
CA TRP A 219 -8.10 7.87 -10.38
C TRP A 219 -8.39 6.40 -10.06
N ALA A 220 -9.52 5.90 -10.56
CA ALA A 220 -9.86 4.48 -10.51
C ALA A 220 -8.73 3.53 -11.00
N PRO A 221 -7.93 3.88 -12.03
CA PRO A 221 -6.78 3.05 -12.42
C PRO A 221 -5.75 2.84 -11.32
N VAL A 222 -5.54 3.83 -10.44
CA VAL A 222 -4.63 3.71 -9.28
C VAL A 222 -5.16 2.66 -8.30
N LEU A 223 -6.45 2.76 -7.92
CA LEU A 223 -7.07 1.79 -7.03
C LEU A 223 -7.09 0.39 -7.66
N LYS A 224 -7.29 0.30 -8.98
CA LYS A 224 -7.22 -0.98 -9.69
C LYS A 224 -5.82 -1.60 -9.58
N ALA A 225 -4.76 -0.84 -9.86
CA ALA A 225 -3.39 -1.35 -9.75
C ALA A 225 -3.06 -1.83 -8.33
N LEU A 226 -3.52 -1.10 -7.30
CA LEU A 226 -3.37 -1.52 -5.90
C LEU A 226 -4.17 -2.79 -5.60
N ARG A 227 -5.46 -2.83 -5.95
CA ARG A 227 -6.36 -3.98 -5.74
C ARG A 227 -5.86 -5.24 -6.45
N ASP A 228 -5.24 -5.08 -7.61
CA ASP A 228 -4.72 -6.17 -8.41
C ASP A 228 -3.31 -6.60 -7.98
N GLY A 229 -2.68 -5.93 -6.99
CA GLY A 229 -1.29 -6.22 -6.59
C GLY A 229 -0.25 -5.87 -7.65
N ALA A 230 -0.61 -5.05 -8.64
CA ALA A 230 0.19 -4.72 -9.82
C ALA A 230 1.23 -3.63 -9.52
N PHE A 231 2.03 -3.83 -8.48
CA PHE A 231 3.05 -2.88 -8.02
C PHE A 231 4.17 -3.55 -7.23
N PHE A 232 5.23 -2.79 -6.96
CA PHE A 232 6.24 -3.14 -5.97
C PHE A 232 6.55 -1.92 -5.08
N VAL A 233 7.07 -2.18 -3.88
CA VAL A 233 7.53 -1.15 -2.95
C VAL A 233 9.04 -1.04 -3.03
N SER A 234 9.59 0.16 -2.98
CA SER A 234 11.03 0.40 -2.98
C SER A 234 11.39 1.57 -2.06
N THR A 235 12.55 1.49 -1.43
CA THR A 235 13.15 2.62 -0.70
C THR A 235 13.91 3.59 -1.62
N GLY A 236 13.86 3.40 -2.94
CA GLY A 236 14.51 4.24 -3.95
C GLY A 236 15.76 3.60 -4.56
N GLU A 237 16.60 2.96 -3.75
CA GLU A 237 17.94 2.51 -4.18
C GLU A 237 17.97 1.16 -4.88
N VAL A 238 16.89 0.38 -4.77
CA VAL A 238 16.74 -0.92 -5.43
C VAL A 238 15.41 -0.95 -6.16
N LEU A 239 15.42 -1.27 -7.44
CA LEU A 239 14.23 -1.34 -8.29
C LEU A 239 14.03 -2.75 -8.86
N LEU A 240 12.77 -3.12 -9.06
CA LEU A 240 12.34 -4.41 -9.61
C LEU A 240 11.49 -4.19 -10.88
N PRO A 241 12.06 -3.67 -11.98
CA PRO A 241 11.33 -3.43 -13.22
C PRO A 241 10.67 -4.68 -13.81
N GLN A 242 11.16 -5.88 -13.49
CA GLN A 242 10.58 -7.14 -13.92
C GLN A 242 10.54 -8.11 -12.75
N PHE A 243 9.38 -8.71 -12.52
CA PHE A 243 9.23 -9.89 -11.67
C PHE A 243 8.12 -10.76 -12.23
N THR A 244 8.49 -11.98 -12.63
CA THR A 244 7.53 -12.97 -13.12
C THR A 244 7.89 -14.37 -12.64
N VAL A 245 6.88 -15.22 -12.47
CA VAL A 245 7.02 -16.67 -12.30
C VAL A 245 6.15 -17.34 -13.36
N ASP A 246 6.76 -18.09 -14.27
CA ASP A 246 6.13 -18.64 -15.49
C ASP A 246 5.30 -17.59 -16.26
N GLY A 247 5.85 -16.39 -16.38
CA GLY A 247 5.23 -15.26 -17.08
C GLY A 247 4.11 -14.54 -16.32
N LYS A 248 3.75 -14.99 -15.11
CA LYS A 248 2.79 -14.30 -14.23
C LYS A 248 3.51 -13.29 -13.35
N ALA A 249 2.97 -12.08 -13.25
CA ALA A 249 3.50 -10.99 -12.45
C ALA A 249 2.80 -10.86 -11.09
N SER A 250 3.37 -10.04 -10.20
CA SER A 250 2.78 -9.67 -8.90
C SER A 250 1.27 -9.43 -8.98
N GLY A 251 0.56 -10.08 -8.04
CA GLY A 251 -0.89 -10.03 -7.89
C GLY A 251 -1.68 -10.94 -8.83
N GLU A 252 -1.07 -11.45 -9.90
CA GLU A 252 -1.69 -12.47 -10.74
C GLU A 252 -1.71 -13.85 -10.06
N THR A 253 -2.48 -14.76 -10.66
CA THR A 253 -2.55 -16.16 -10.25
C THR A 253 -1.91 -17.06 -11.30
N LEU A 254 -0.96 -17.88 -10.86
CA LEU A 254 -0.30 -18.91 -11.66
C LEU A 254 -0.92 -20.27 -11.32
N LYS A 255 -1.43 -20.95 -12.35
CA LYS A 255 -1.84 -22.34 -12.23
C LYS A 255 -0.62 -23.22 -12.41
N LEU A 256 -0.24 -23.95 -11.37
CA LEU A 256 0.97 -24.76 -11.41
C LEU A 256 0.80 -25.96 -12.33
N SER A 257 1.88 -26.28 -13.05
CA SER A 257 1.94 -27.54 -13.78
C SER A 257 2.09 -28.72 -12.82
N ALA A 258 1.81 -29.94 -13.29
CA ALA A 258 1.90 -31.14 -12.46
C ALA A 258 3.31 -31.40 -11.88
N SER A 259 4.38 -30.81 -12.45
CA SER A 259 5.74 -30.94 -11.92
C SER A 259 6.01 -30.02 -10.72
N GLY A 260 5.14 -29.02 -10.48
CA GLY A 260 5.37 -27.96 -9.48
C GLY A 260 6.54 -27.03 -9.79
N GLN A 261 7.27 -27.25 -10.88
CA GLN A 261 8.40 -26.43 -11.30
C GLN A 261 7.91 -25.18 -12.02
N ALA A 262 8.46 -24.02 -11.66
CA ALA A 262 8.16 -22.75 -12.33
C ALA A 262 9.43 -21.89 -12.46
N LYS A 263 9.58 -21.20 -13.58
CA LYS A 263 10.71 -20.32 -13.85
C LYS A 263 10.46 -18.93 -13.27
N LEU A 264 11.30 -18.51 -12.34
CA LEU A 264 11.37 -17.14 -11.85
C LEU A 264 12.27 -16.30 -12.75
N GLU A 265 11.84 -15.09 -13.08
CA GLU A 265 12.66 -14.03 -13.66
C GLU A 265 12.47 -12.74 -12.87
N ALA A 266 13.58 -12.18 -12.36
CA ALA A 266 13.58 -10.93 -11.61
C ALA A 266 14.67 -9.98 -12.14
N GLY A 267 14.26 -8.89 -12.78
CA GLY A 267 15.17 -7.84 -13.23
C GLY A 267 15.39 -6.82 -12.13
N LEU A 268 16.62 -6.67 -11.67
CA LEU A 268 17.02 -5.74 -10.61
C LEU A 268 17.87 -4.59 -11.18
N LYS A 269 17.71 -3.40 -10.61
CA LYS A 269 18.60 -2.24 -10.79
C LYS A 269 18.89 -1.62 -9.43
N TRP A 270 20.10 -1.13 -9.20
CA TRP A 270 20.47 -0.62 -7.89
C TRP A 270 21.56 0.46 -7.93
N THR A 271 21.63 1.25 -6.85
CA THR A 271 22.68 2.25 -6.62
C THR A 271 23.87 1.66 -5.85
N PHE A 272 23.63 1.05 -4.69
CA PHE A 272 24.67 0.44 -3.85
C PHE A 272 24.84 -1.04 -4.17
N PRO A 273 26.03 -1.64 -3.94
CA PRO A 273 26.23 -3.08 -4.08
C PRO A 273 25.10 -3.88 -3.40
N MET A 274 24.61 -4.91 -4.07
CA MET A 274 23.57 -5.76 -3.52
C MET A 274 24.15 -6.65 -2.43
N ALA A 275 23.34 -6.96 -1.40
CA ALA A 275 23.69 -7.99 -0.43
C ALA A 275 23.09 -9.33 -0.85
N PHE A 276 21.78 -9.36 -1.09
CA PHE A 276 21.07 -10.59 -1.49
C PHE A 276 19.71 -10.28 -2.13
N ALA A 277 19.19 -11.27 -2.86
CA ALA A 277 17.76 -11.41 -3.09
C ALA A 277 17.23 -12.59 -2.28
N GLU A 278 15.94 -12.60 -1.98
CA GLU A 278 15.29 -13.68 -1.26
C GLU A 278 13.97 -14.01 -1.95
N VAL A 279 13.81 -15.26 -2.36
CA VAL A 279 12.53 -15.82 -2.82
C VAL A 279 11.79 -16.35 -1.59
N ILE A 280 10.58 -15.85 -1.38
CA ILE A 280 9.73 -16.23 -0.24
C ILE A 280 8.50 -16.94 -0.77
N THR A 281 8.19 -18.11 -0.22
CA THR A 281 6.99 -18.88 -0.54
C THR A 281 6.24 -19.29 0.72
N GLY A 282 4.95 -19.58 0.60
CA GLY A 282 4.16 -20.14 1.70
C GLY A 282 3.19 -21.20 1.21
N ASP A 283 2.86 -22.15 2.09
CA ASP A 283 1.93 -23.26 1.82
C ASP A 283 0.54 -23.06 2.46
N GLY A 284 0.33 -21.93 3.14
CA GLY A 284 -0.86 -21.64 3.96
C GLY A 284 -0.63 -21.82 5.47
N GLU A 285 0.48 -22.41 5.88
CA GLU A 285 0.82 -22.62 7.29
C GLU A 285 2.24 -22.13 7.62
N LYS A 286 3.21 -22.46 6.77
CA LYS A 286 4.64 -22.15 6.92
C LYS A 286 5.12 -21.21 5.83
N VAL A 287 6.19 -20.50 6.14
CA VAL A 287 6.90 -19.62 5.21
C VAL A 287 8.28 -20.21 4.97
N TYR A 288 8.70 -20.24 3.71
CA TYR A 288 9.98 -20.75 3.25
C TYR A 288 10.73 -19.62 2.57
N ARG A 289 12.06 -19.58 2.76
CA ARG A 289 12.93 -18.54 2.23
C ARG A 289 14.13 -19.18 1.56
N GLN A 290 14.40 -18.78 0.33
CA GLN A 290 15.60 -19.14 -0.42
C GLN A 290 16.37 -17.87 -0.74
N GLN A 291 17.57 -17.75 -0.18
CA GLN A 291 18.43 -16.60 -0.42
C GLN A 291 19.30 -16.81 -1.65
N ILE A 292 19.49 -15.75 -2.43
CA ILE A 292 20.38 -15.67 -3.57
C ILE A 292 21.45 -14.65 -3.20
N ASP A 293 22.71 -15.09 -3.09
CA ASP A 293 23.83 -14.23 -2.76
C ASP A 293 24.12 -13.26 -3.92
N LEU A 294 24.18 -11.96 -3.60
CA LEU A 294 24.51 -10.90 -4.56
C LEU A 294 25.70 -10.05 -4.09
N SER A 295 26.43 -10.49 -3.06
CA SER A 295 27.56 -9.76 -2.45
C SER A 295 28.72 -9.50 -3.42
N GLY A 296 28.80 -10.24 -4.53
CA GLY A 296 29.79 -10.02 -5.60
C GLY A 296 29.44 -8.87 -6.56
N THR A 297 28.30 -8.20 -6.39
CA THR A 297 27.88 -7.10 -7.29
C THR A 297 28.58 -5.77 -6.96
N GLY A 298 28.78 -4.93 -7.98
CA GLY A 298 29.28 -3.56 -7.81
C GLY A 298 28.16 -2.52 -7.68
N PRO A 299 28.50 -1.24 -7.41
CA PRO A 299 27.52 -0.15 -7.38
C PRO A 299 26.97 0.16 -8.79
N PHE A 300 25.85 0.87 -8.85
CA PHE A 300 25.17 1.33 -10.08
C PHE A 300 24.91 0.19 -11.09
N GLY A 301 24.49 -0.96 -10.58
CA GLY A 301 24.38 -2.18 -11.36
C GLY A 301 22.96 -2.50 -11.83
N LYS A 302 22.89 -3.50 -12.71
CA LYS A 302 21.65 -4.16 -13.13
C LYS A 302 21.93 -5.64 -13.39
N GLN A 303 21.00 -6.51 -13.04
CA GLN A 303 21.11 -7.94 -13.28
C GLN A 303 19.71 -8.56 -13.35
N THR A 304 19.56 -9.57 -14.20
CA THR A 304 18.38 -10.43 -14.21
C THR A 304 18.71 -11.73 -13.50
N LEU A 305 17.95 -12.06 -12.47
CA LEU A 305 17.97 -13.35 -11.80
C LEU A 305 17.04 -14.31 -12.54
N SER A 306 17.48 -15.55 -12.73
CA SER A 306 16.69 -16.60 -13.36
C SER A 306 16.89 -17.89 -12.58
N GLU A 307 15.83 -18.34 -11.91
CA GLU A 307 15.85 -19.54 -11.06
C GLU A 307 14.69 -20.47 -11.44
N THR A 308 14.90 -21.78 -11.32
CA THR A 308 13.80 -22.75 -11.37
C THR A 308 13.38 -23.05 -9.95
N LEU A 309 12.13 -22.74 -9.61
CA LEU A 309 11.56 -22.94 -8.29
C LEU A 309 10.76 -24.23 -8.23
N ASP A 310 10.89 -24.98 -7.13
CA ASP A 310 9.91 -25.99 -6.76
C ASP A 310 8.81 -25.36 -5.89
N LEU A 311 7.64 -25.18 -6.50
CA LEU A 311 6.45 -24.60 -5.87
C LEU A 311 5.43 -25.67 -5.49
N SER A 312 5.82 -26.95 -5.44
CA SER A 312 4.94 -28.04 -5.02
C SER A 312 4.35 -27.78 -3.63
N GLY A 313 3.02 -27.77 -3.56
CA GLY A 313 2.28 -27.50 -2.32
C GLY A 313 2.34 -26.05 -1.82
N LYS A 314 2.89 -25.11 -2.60
CA LYS A 314 2.88 -23.68 -2.26
C LYS A 314 1.60 -23.01 -2.75
N ARG A 315 1.18 -21.95 -2.06
CA ARG A 315 0.00 -21.13 -2.34
C ARG A 315 0.33 -19.74 -2.85
N TRP A 316 1.55 -19.27 -2.61
CA TRP A 316 2.03 -17.98 -3.07
C TRP A 316 3.55 -17.93 -3.13
N VAL A 317 4.08 -17.01 -3.95
CA VAL A 317 5.50 -16.71 -4.10
C VAL A 317 5.71 -15.21 -4.26
N ARG A 318 6.75 -14.66 -3.64
CA ARG A 318 7.19 -13.27 -3.82
C ARG A 318 8.71 -13.16 -3.73
N ILE A 319 9.26 -12.03 -4.11
CA ILE A 319 10.69 -11.75 -4.01
C ILE A 319 10.93 -10.44 -3.27
N GLU A 320 12.01 -10.42 -2.49
CA GLU A 320 12.62 -9.20 -1.95
C GLU A 320 14.07 -9.13 -2.41
N ALA A 321 14.62 -7.93 -2.56
CA ALA A 321 16.06 -7.76 -2.75
C ALA A 321 16.57 -6.57 -1.95
N TRP A 322 17.75 -6.73 -1.36
CA TRP A 322 18.31 -5.80 -0.38
C TRP A 322 19.77 -5.49 -0.69
N ASP A 323 20.14 -4.23 -0.58
CA ASP A 323 21.53 -3.78 -0.74
C ASP A 323 22.32 -3.80 0.58
N VAL A 324 23.62 -3.50 0.51
CA VAL A 324 24.51 -3.45 1.67
C VAL A 324 24.14 -2.41 2.72
N ALA A 325 23.29 -1.43 2.38
CA ALA A 325 22.78 -0.40 3.29
C ALA A 325 21.36 -0.70 3.77
N ALA A 326 20.84 -1.91 3.51
CA ALA A 326 19.50 -2.37 3.82
C ALA A 326 18.39 -1.56 3.11
N ASN A 327 18.70 -0.86 2.02
CA ASN A 327 17.68 -0.40 1.09
C ASN A 327 17.11 -1.60 0.35
N GLY A 328 15.80 -1.57 0.08
CA GLY A 328 15.11 -2.76 -0.38
C GLY A 328 14.05 -2.49 -1.42
N VAL A 329 13.76 -3.56 -2.16
CA VAL A 329 12.59 -3.69 -3.02
C VAL A 329 11.77 -4.90 -2.61
N ILE A 330 10.44 -4.75 -2.59
CA ILE A 330 9.48 -5.75 -2.12
C ILE A 330 8.42 -5.94 -3.18
N SER A 331 8.31 -7.14 -3.75
CA SER A 331 7.23 -7.50 -4.66
C SER A 331 5.94 -7.85 -3.91
N GLN A 332 4.79 -7.63 -4.53
CA GLN A 332 3.56 -8.28 -4.07
C GLN A 332 3.56 -9.77 -4.45
N PRO A 333 2.80 -10.63 -3.73
CA PRO A 333 2.71 -12.05 -4.03
C PRO A 333 2.11 -12.35 -5.40
N ILE A 334 2.64 -13.38 -6.06
CA ILE A 334 1.94 -14.14 -7.10
C ILE A 334 1.22 -15.28 -6.37
N TRP A 335 -0.07 -15.45 -6.66
CA TRP A 335 -0.90 -16.50 -6.08
C TRP A 335 -0.75 -17.79 -6.88
N LEU A 336 -0.82 -18.94 -6.21
CA LEU A 336 -0.65 -20.26 -6.83
C LEU A 336 -1.94 -21.08 -6.67
N GLU A 337 -2.36 -21.70 -7.76
CA GLU A 337 -3.52 -22.59 -7.85
C GLU A 337 -3.17 -23.96 -8.43
#